data_AF-A0A1B1Q3J0-F1
#
_entry.id   AF-A0A1B1Q3J0-F1
#
_cell.length_a   1.000
_cell.length_b   1.000
_cell.length_c   1.000
_cell.angle_alpha   90.00
_cell.angle_beta   90.00
_cell.angle_gamma   90.00
#
_symmetry.space_group_name_H-M   'P 1'
#
loop_
_entity.id
_entity.type
_entity.pdbx_description
1 polymer ?
#
loop_
_entity_poly.entity_id
_entity_poly.type
_entity_poly.pdbx_seq_one_letter_code
_entity_poly.pdbx_strand_id
1 'polypeptide(L)'
;MAKQYGNIVKTDGVNQSNINGEKLINYPFPYCSTLEQKKILEILDEKLSVIDVFLDNIEENIARSEALRQSILKKAFSGQLVPQDPNDEPASVLLERIAREKAEVAVTAKKGRGSKKIIKQKAYELL
;
A
#
# COMPACT_ATOMS: atom_id res chain seq x y z
N MET A 1 -40.83 -14.52 -6.50
CA MET A 1 -42.05 -13.80 -6.10
C MET A 1 -41.99 -12.29 -6.35
N ALA A 2 -41.18 -11.51 -5.63
CA ALA A 2 -41.16 -10.04 -5.80
C ALA A 2 -40.91 -9.57 -7.24
N LYS A 3 -39.90 -10.15 -7.92
CA LYS A 3 -39.61 -9.85 -9.33
C LYS A 3 -40.78 -10.17 -10.29
N GLN A 4 -41.48 -11.28 -10.06
CA GLN A 4 -42.65 -11.67 -10.87
C GLN A 4 -43.81 -10.73 -10.64
N TYR A 5 -44.12 -10.41 -9.37
CA TYR A 5 -45.14 -9.42 -9.04
C TYR A 5 -44.83 -8.07 -9.66
N GLY A 6 -43.59 -7.59 -9.53
CA GLY A 6 -43.14 -6.34 -10.14
C GLY A 6 -43.34 -6.32 -11.66
N ASN A 7 -43.07 -7.43 -12.35
CA ASN A 7 -43.31 -7.54 -13.79
C ASN A 7 -44.80 -7.56 -14.17
N ILE A 8 -45.68 -8.02 -13.28
CA ILE A 8 -47.13 -8.03 -13.48
C ILE A 8 -47.72 -6.63 -13.28
N VAL A 9 -47.27 -5.93 -12.23
CA VAL A 9 -47.85 -4.64 -11.85
C VAL A 9 -47.16 -3.44 -12.49
N LYS A 10 -45.95 -3.58 -13.04
CA LYS A 10 -45.25 -2.45 -13.67
C LYS A 10 -46.05 -1.85 -14.82
N THR A 11 -45.96 -0.54 -14.98
CA THR A 11 -46.44 0.18 -16.16
C THR A 11 -45.24 0.61 -16.98
N ASP A 12 -45.26 0.33 -18.28
CA ASP A 12 -44.20 0.72 -19.19
C ASP A 12 -44.55 2.05 -19.87
N GLY A 13 -43.66 3.03 -19.72
CA GLY A 13 -43.63 4.24 -20.56
C GLY A 13 -42.67 4.07 -21.74
N VAL A 14 -42.52 5.12 -22.55
CA VAL A 14 -41.79 5.08 -23.84
C VAL A 14 -40.35 4.57 -23.71
N ASN A 15 -39.69 4.70 -22.55
CA ASN A 15 -38.35 4.14 -22.28
C ASN A 15 -38.11 3.69 -20.82
N GLN A 16 -39.13 3.63 -19.96
CA GLN A 16 -38.94 3.30 -18.53
C GLN A 16 -40.14 2.54 -17.97
N SER A 17 -39.88 1.48 -17.20
CA SER A 17 -40.89 0.81 -16.39
C SER A 17 -41.03 1.49 -15.04
N ASN A 18 -42.25 1.65 -14.54
CA ASN A 18 -42.55 2.25 -13.25
C ASN A 18 -43.46 1.35 -12.40
N ILE A 19 -43.22 1.35 -11.08
CA ILE A 19 -44.12 0.80 -10.07
C ILE A 19 -44.37 1.92 -9.05
N ASN A 20 -45.63 2.37 -8.96
CA ASN A 20 -46.00 3.46 -8.05
C ASN A 20 -46.23 2.93 -6.61
N GLY A 21 -46.41 3.85 -5.66
CA GLY A 21 -46.61 3.50 -4.24
C GLY A 21 -47.82 2.62 -3.98
N GLU A 22 -48.93 2.84 -4.69
CA GLU A 22 -50.15 2.03 -4.56
C GLU A 22 -49.90 0.56 -4.91
N LYS A 23 -49.16 0.30 -6.00
CA LYS A 23 -48.76 -1.05 -6.40
C LYS A 23 -47.78 -1.69 -5.42
N LEU A 24 -46.90 -0.91 -4.80
CA LEU A 24 -45.98 -1.42 -3.78
C LEU A 24 -46.72 -1.81 -2.50
N ILE A 25 -47.68 -1.00 -2.04
CA ILE A 25 -48.49 -1.28 -0.85
C ILE A 25 -49.28 -2.58 -1.02
N ASN A 26 -49.78 -2.84 -2.23
CA ASN A 26 -50.56 -4.02 -2.55
C ASN A 26 -49.71 -5.30 -2.75
N TYR A 27 -48.39 -5.24 -2.56
CA TYR A 27 -47.55 -6.42 -2.68
C TYR A 27 -47.89 -7.42 -1.56
N PRO A 28 -48.30 -8.66 -1.87
CA PRO A 28 -48.58 -9.66 -0.85
C PRO A 28 -47.26 -10.11 -0.23
N PHE A 29 -46.89 -9.46 0.87
CA PHE A 29 -45.69 -9.77 1.64
C PHE A 29 -46.03 -10.69 2.81
N PRO A 30 -45.52 -11.93 2.84
CA PRO A 30 -45.70 -12.80 4.00
C PRO A 30 -44.79 -12.31 5.13
N TYR A 31 -45.39 -11.97 6.27
CA TYR A 31 -44.65 -11.65 7.49
C TYR A 31 -44.91 -12.72 8.55
N CYS A 32 -43.86 -13.06 9.30
CA CYS A 32 -43.94 -13.98 10.44
C CYS A 32 -44.60 -13.31 11.66
N SER A 33 -44.84 -14.07 12.73
CA SER A 33 -45.44 -13.53 13.95
C SER A 33 -44.55 -12.46 14.59
N THR A 34 -45.14 -11.54 15.37
CA THR A 34 -44.39 -10.46 16.04
C THR A 34 -43.30 -10.99 16.98
N LEU A 35 -43.48 -12.18 17.55
CA LEU A 35 -42.47 -12.86 18.36
C LEU A 35 -41.27 -13.31 17.52
N GLU A 36 -41.51 -13.89 16.35
CA GLU A 36 -40.44 -14.31 15.44
C GLU A 36 -39.71 -13.10 14.85
N GLN A 37 -40.42 -12.03 14.51
CA GLN A 37 -39.81 -10.78 14.04
C GLN A 37 -38.82 -10.21 15.05
N LYS A 38 -39.18 -10.19 16.35
CA LYS A 38 -38.29 -9.72 17.41
C LYS A 38 -37.05 -10.59 17.55
N LYS A 39 -37.19 -11.92 17.48
CA LYS A 39 -36.03 -12.83 17.50
C LYS A 39 -35.12 -12.64 16.29
N ILE A 40 -35.69 -12.39 15.11
CA ILE A 40 -34.91 -12.09 13.91
C ILE A 40 -34.11 -10.80 14.10
N LEU A 41 -34.71 -9.76 14.69
CA LEU A 41 -34.01 -8.51 15.00
C LEU A 41 -32.87 -8.73 15.99
N GLU A 42 -33.11 -9.47 17.08
CA GLU A 42 -32.08 -9.77 18.08
C GLU A 42 -30.87 -10.50 17.45
N ILE A 43 -31.13 -11.50 16.60
CA ILE A 43 -30.07 -12.20 15.87
C ILE A 43 -29.36 -11.25 14.90
N LEU A 44 -30.10 -10.41 14.17
CA LEU A 44 -29.51 -9.49 13.20
C LEU A 44 -28.60 -8.48 13.90
N ASP A 45 -29.03 -7.91 15.03
CA ASP A 45 -28.26 -6.96 15.82
C ASP A 45 -26.98 -7.63 16.37
N GLU A 46 -27.08 -8.86 16.89
CA GLU A 46 -25.91 -9.63 17.32
C GLU A 46 -24.92 -9.83 16.16
N LYS A 47 -25.40 -10.26 14.98
CA LYS A 47 -24.52 -10.53 13.83
C LYS A 47 -23.90 -9.26 13.26
N LEU A 48 -24.65 -8.15 13.21
CA LEU A 48 -24.12 -6.87 12.76
C LEU A 48 -23.06 -6.34 13.74
N SER A 49 -23.28 -6.47 15.05
CA SER A 49 -22.30 -6.09 16.06
C SER A 49 -20.99 -6.88 15.93
N VAL A 50 -21.07 -8.18 15.61
CA VAL A 50 -19.86 -8.98 15.33
C VAL A 50 -19.11 -8.46 14.10
N ILE A 51 -19.82 -8.02 13.05
CA ILE A 51 -19.20 -7.46 11.85
C ILE A 51 -18.46 -6.18 12.19
N ASP A 52 -19.06 -5.28 12.97
CA ASP A 52 -18.43 -4.01 13.36
C ASP A 52 -17.10 -4.25 14.11
N VAL A 53 -17.12 -5.14 15.10
CA VAL A 53 -15.90 -5.54 15.83
C VAL A 53 -14.87 -6.16 14.89
N PHE A 54 -15.30 -6.94 13.89
CA PHE A 54 -14.38 -7.56 12.94
C PHE A 54 -13.72 -6.53 12.01
N LEU A 55 -14.46 -5.49 11.60
CA LEU A 55 -13.92 -4.38 10.81
C LEU A 55 -12.86 -3.61 11.61
N ASP A 56 -13.14 -3.27 12.87
CA ASP A 56 -12.16 -2.62 13.75
C ASP A 56 -10.88 -3.44 13.90
N ASN A 57 -11.02 -4.76 14.09
CA ASN A 57 -9.88 -5.67 14.17
C ASN A 57 -9.07 -5.71 12.86
N ILE A 58 -9.73 -5.65 11.70
CA ILE A 58 -9.03 -5.62 10.41
C ILE A 58 -8.20 -4.35 10.28
N GLU A 59 -8.77 -3.19 10.63
CA GLU A 59 -8.06 -1.90 10.59
C GLU A 59 -6.85 -1.89 11.53
N GLU A 60 -7.01 -2.37 12.77
CA GLU A 60 -5.90 -2.47 13.72
C GLU A 60 -4.79 -3.40 13.20
N ASN A 61 -5.15 -4.55 12.63
CA ASN A 61 -4.18 -5.49 12.09
C ASN A 61 -3.43 -4.95 10.87
N ILE A 62 -4.09 -4.16 10.02
CA ILE A 62 -3.42 -3.46 8.90
C ILE A 62 -2.37 -2.50 9.47
N ALA A 63 -2.75 -1.64 10.42
CA ALA A 63 -1.82 -0.70 11.05
C ALA A 63 -0.64 -1.41 11.73
N ARG A 64 -0.92 -2.52 12.44
CA ARG A 64 0.11 -3.33 13.10
C ARG A 64 1.06 -3.99 12.09
N SER A 65 0.54 -4.47 10.97
CA SER A 65 1.33 -5.06 9.88
C SER A 65 2.27 -4.02 9.25
N GLU A 66 1.79 -2.81 9.01
CA GLU A 66 2.60 -1.70 8.51
C GLU A 66 3.71 -1.32 9.49
N ALA A 67 3.38 -1.18 10.77
CA ALA A 67 4.36 -0.88 11.82
C ALA A 67 5.42 -1.99 11.94
N LEU A 68 5.01 -3.26 11.87
CA LEU A 68 5.93 -4.40 11.88
C LEU A 68 6.85 -4.38 10.67
N ARG A 69 6.31 -4.12 9.47
CA ARG A 69 7.10 -4.00 8.24
C ARG A 69 8.15 -2.88 8.36
N GLN A 70 7.76 -1.71 8.86
CA GLN A 70 8.69 -0.60 9.09
C GLN A 70 9.78 -0.98 10.11
N SER A 71 9.41 -1.66 11.20
CA SER A 71 10.35 -2.13 12.22
C SER A 71 11.37 -3.13 11.65
N ILE A 72 10.91 -4.09 10.85
CA ILE A 72 11.78 -5.06 10.16
C ILE A 72 12.72 -4.36 9.19
N LEU A 73 12.22 -3.45 8.36
CA LEU A 73 13.05 -2.70 7.42
C LEU A 73 14.11 -1.86 8.14
N LYS A 74 13.73 -1.18 9.23
CA LYS A 74 14.67 -0.42 10.06
C LYS A 74 15.77 -1.32 10.61
N LYS A 75 15.42 -2.48 11.16
CA LYS A 75 16.39 -3.46 11.65
C LYS A 75 17.29 -3.97 10.52
N ALA A 76 16.73 -4.26 9.35
CA ALA A 76 17.47 -4.72 8.18
C ALA A 76 18.53 -3.71 7.72
N PHE A 77 18.14 -2.45 7.55
CA PHE A 77 19.07 -1.39 7.11
C PHE A 77 20.10 -1.01 8.16
N SER A 78 19.80 -1.20 9.45
CA SER A 78 20.77 -1.02 10.53
C SER A 78 21.69 -2.23 10.76
N GLY A 79 21.55 -3.30 9.98
CA GLY A 79 22.34 -4.54 10.13
C GLY A 79 21.90 -5.44 11.29
N GLN A 80 20.93 -5.02 12.10
CA GLN A 80 20.51 -5.70 13.34
C GLN A 80 19.71 -7.01 13.13
N LEU A 81 19.52 -7.47 11.89
CA LEU A 81 18.87 -8.75 11.60
C LEU A 81 19.83 -9.95 11.58
N VAL A 82 21.13 -9.70 11.72
CA VAL A 82 22.19 -10.73 11.71
C VAL A 82 23.11 -10.49 12.92
N PRO A 83 23.68 -11.53 13.55
CA PRO A 83 24.68 -11.36 14.60
C PRO A 83 25.81 -10.43 14.15
N GLN A 84 26.18 -9.48 15.00
CA GLN A 84 27.25 -8.51 14.74
C GLN A 84 28.54 -8.99 15.40
N ASP A 85 29.67 -8.90 14.70
CA ASP A 85 30.99 -9.13 15.31
C ASP A 85 31.45 -7.84 16.02
N PRO A 86 31.76 -7.87 17.33
CA PRO A 86 32.30 -6.70 18.03
C PRO A 86 33.62 -6.17 17.45
N ASN A 87 34.33 -6.98 16.68
CA ASN A 87 35.59 -6.61 16.04
C ASN A 87 35.39 -6.03 14.62
N ASP A 88 34.15 -5.94 14.11
CA ASP A 88 33.88 -5.36 12.80
C ASP A 88 34.34 -3.89 12.74
N GLU A 89 35.01 -3.52 11.64
CA GLU A 89 35.40 -2.14 11.42
C GLU A 89 34.16 -1.24 11.24
N PRO A 90 34.11 -0.05 11.88
CA PRO A 90 32.99 0.85 11.67
C PRO A 90 32.99 1.38 10.24
N ALA A 91 31.80 1.44 9.62
CA ALA A 91 31.63 1.86 8.23
C ALA A 91 32.24 3.25 7.91
N SER A 92 32.37 4.13 8.91
CA SER A 92 33.03 5.44 8.77
C SER A 92 34.48 5.31 8.31
N VAL A 93 35.23 4.34 8.84
CA VAL A 93 36.64 4.11 8.51
C VAL A 93 36.79 3.64 7.07
N LEU A 94 35.90 2.74 6.62
CA LEU A 94 35.85 2.31 5.23
C LEU A 94 35.52 3.47 4.27
N LEU A 95 34.54 4.32 4.63
CA LEU A 95 34.15 5.47 3.82
C LEU A 95 35.28 6.50 3.68
N GLU A 96 36.03 6.76 4.75
CA GLU A 96 37.22 7.63 4.70
C GLU A 96 38.29 7.07 3.75
N ARG A 97 38.53 5.75 3.78
CA ARG A 97 39.48 5.08 2.87
C ARG A 97 39.03 5.21 1.41
N ILE A 98 37.76 4.93 1.13
CA ILE A 98 37.18 5.07 -0.22
C ILE A 98 37.24 6.52 -0.70
N ALA A 99 36.96 7.50 0.17
CA ALA A 99 37.03 8.92 -0.17
C ALA A 99 38.46 9.33 -0.53
N ARG A 100 39.45 8.84 0.22
CA ARG A 100 40.87 9.09 -0.06
C ARG A 100 41.31 8.46 -1.38
N GLU A 101 40.99 7.19 -1.61
CA GLU A 101 41.30 6.51 -2.89
C GLU A 101 40.65 7.21 -4.08
N LYS A 102 39.38 7.62 -3.98
CA LYS A 102 38.70 8.37 -5.05
C LYS A 102 39.37 9.71 -5.31
N ALA A 103 39.83 10.42 -4.28
CA ALA A 103 40.55 11.67 -4.43
C ALA A 103 41.90 11.46 -5.15
N GLU A 104 42.65 10.41 -4.79
CA GLU A 104 43.93 10.07 -5.44
C GLU A 104 43.75 9.65 -6.91
N VAL A 105 42.72 8.87 -7.22
CA VAL A 105 42.36 8.51 -8.60
C VAL A 105 41.96 9.74 -9.41
N ALA A 106 41.24 10.70 -8.81
CA ALA A 106 40.89 11.96 -9.48
C ALA A 106 42.12 12.83 -9.77
N VAL A 107 43.12 12.83 -8.87
CA VAL A 107 44.38 13.57 -9.05
C VAL A 107 45.24 12.94 -10.16
N THR A 108 45.36 11.61 -10.18
CA THR A 108 46.12 10.89 -11.21
C THR A 108 45.47 11.00 -12.59
N ALA A 109 44.12 10.94 -12.66
CA ALA A 109 43.37 11.16 -13.90
C ALA A 109 43.53 12.59 -14.47
N LYS A 110 43.66 13.61 -13.61
CA LYS A 110 43.95 14.99 -14.04
C LYS A 110 45.40 15.17 -14.53
N LYS A 111 46.39 14.53 -13.89
CA LYS A 111 47.80 14.57 -14.33
C LYS A 111 47.99 14.00 -15.74
N GLY A 112 47.35 12.87 -16.08
CA GLY A 112 47.45 12.26 -17.42
C GLY A 112 46.84 13.10 -18.56
N ARG A 113 45.84 13.93 -18.29
CA ARG A 113 45.23 14.86 -19.27
C ARG A 113 46.08 16.12 -19.48
N GLY A 114 46.77 16.61 -18.46
CA GLY A 114 47.67 17.77 -18.55
C GLY A 114 48.92 17.49 -19.40
N SER A 115 49.54 16.31 -19.22
CA SER A 115 50.75 15.92 -19.95
C SER A 115 50.52 15.81 -21.46
N LYS A 116 49.38 15.28 -21.91
CA LYS A 116 49.03 15.20 -23.34
C LYS A 116 48.84 16.58 -23.99
N LYS A 117 48.37 17.58 -23.24
CA LYS A 117 48.17 18.95 -23.72
C LYS A 117 49.51 19.67 -23.90
N ILE A 118 50.44 19.49 -22.97
CA ILE A 118 51.79 20.09 -23.01
C ILE A 118 52.63 19.49 -24.15
N ILE A 119 52.56 18.17 -24.37
CA ILE A 119 53.28 17.52 -25.47
C ILE A 119 52.73 17.98 -26.83
N LYS A 120 51.41 18.15 -26.95
CA LYS A 120 50.79 18.65 -28.18
C LYS A 120 51.16 20.11 -28.46
N GLN A 121 51.22 20.97 -27.43
CA GLN A 121 51.61 22.38 -27.56
C GLN A 121 53.07 22.53 -28.02
N LYS A 122 54.02 21.81 -27.39
CA LYS A 122 55.45 21.84 -27.77
C LYS A 122 55.71 21.32 -29.18
N ALA A 123 54.93 20.36 -29.66
CA ALA A 123 55.06 19.84 -31.03
C ALA A 123 54.64 20.87 -32.09
N TYR A 124 53.78 21.84 -31.76
CA TYR A 124 53.40 22.93 -32.67
C TYR A 124 54.37 24.13 -32.63
N GLU A 125 55.19 24.26 -31.59
CA GLU A 125 56.21 25.33 -31.47
C GLU A 125 57.58 24.93 -32.06
N LEU A 126 57.75 23.67 -32.49
CA LEU A 126 58.98 23.11 -33.07
C LEU A 126 58.92 22.91 -34.61
N LEU A 127 57.86 23.43 -35.24
CA LEU A 127 57.68 23.55 -36.70
C LEU A 127 57.73 25.02 -37.09
#